data_AF-A0A7S3GNN1-F1
#
_entry.id   AF-A0A7S3GNN1-F1
#
_cell.length_a   1.000
_cell.length_b   1.000
_cell.length_c   1.000
_cell.angle_alpha   90.00
_cell.angle_beta   90.00
_cell.angle_gamma   90.00
#
_symmetry.space_group_name_H-M   'P 1'
#
loop_
_entity.id
_entity.type
_entity.pdbx_description
1 polymer ?
#
loop_
_entity_poly.entity_id
_entity_poly.type
_entity_poly.pdbx_seq_one_letter_code
_entity_poly.pdbx_strand_id
1 'polypeptide(L)'
;STRLLGAMVMTHSDDKGLVLPPRVAPVQVVIVPITKGPEHGGEDHVNVLNKAGELQSALKKAGVRVKIDQRFEMRPGAKYFDWERKGLPLRIDIGPKDLAKQS
;
A
#
# COMPACT_ATOMS: atom_id res chain seq x y z
N SER A 1 -27.44 1.23 13.77
CA SER A 1 -26.60 1.09 14.98
C SER A 1 -25.14 1.01 14.56
N THR A 2 -24.25 1.78 15.19
CA THR A 2 -22.80 1.84 14.88
C THR A 2 -21.93 1.04 15.85
N ARG A 3 -22.53 0.35 16.84
CA ARG A 3 -21.81 -0.42 17.87
C ARG A 3 -20.88 -1.49 17.31
N LEU A 4 -21.23 -2.10 16.17
CA LEU A 4 -20.40 -3.11 15.51
C LEU A 4 -19.06 -2.53 15.02
N LEU A 5 -19.04 -1.27 14.59
CA LEU A 5 -17.80 -0.59 14.22
C LEU A 5 -16.92 -0.39 15.46
N GLY A 6 -17.52 0.02 16.59
CA GLY A 6 -16.80 0.12 17.86
C GLY A 6 -16.22 -1.21 18.32
N ALA A 7 -17.01 -2.29 18.24
CA ALA A 7 -16.55 -3.64 18.60
C ALA A 7 -15.37 -4.11 17.74
N MET A 8 -15.44 -3.91 16.42
CA MET A 8 -14.35 -4.23 15.50
C MET A 8 -13.07 -3.45 15.86
N VAL A 9 -13.18 -2.13 16.09
CA VAL A 9 -12.04 -1.29 16.47
C VAL A 9 -11.42 -1.80 17.77
N MET A 10 -12.22 -2.06 18.81
CA MET A 10 -11.70 -2.54 20.10
C MET A 10 -11.07 -3.94 20.03
N THR A 11 -11.57 -4.81 19.14
CA THR A 11 -11.11 -6.20 19.06
C THR A 11 -9.83 -6.35 18.25
N HIS A 12 -9.66 -5.54 17.19
CA HIS A 12 -8.57 -5.72 16.23
C HIS A 12 -7.46 -4.68 16.33
N SER A 13 -7.70 -3.49 16.91
CA SER A 13 -6.67 -2.45 16.99
C SER A 13 -5.53 -2.83 17.93
N ASP A 14 -4.34 -2.29 17.65
CA ASP A 14 -3.13 -2.49 18.43
C ASP A 14 -2.48 -1.14 18.82
N ASP A 15 -1.28 -1.19 19.40
CA ASP A 15 -0.53 0.01 19.80
C ASP A 15 -0.09 0.89 18.61
N LYS A 16 -0.08 0.33 17.40
CA LYS A 16 0.32 1.02 16.16
C LYS A 16 -0.87 1.65 15.45
N GLY A 17 -2.09 1.20 15.74
CA GLY A 17 -3.33 1.85 15.36
C GLY A 17 -4.44 0.87 15.03
N LEU A 18 -5.26 1.25 14.06
CA LEU A 18 -6.37 0.44 13.60
C LEU A 18 -5.84 -0.80 12.87
N VAL A 19 -6.55 -1.93 12.97
CA VAL A 19 -6.32 -3.08 12.07
C VAL A 19 -7.67 -3.46 11.47
N LEU A 20 -7.84 -3.21 10.17
CA LEU A 20 -9.11 -3.51 9.51
C LEU A 20 -9.10 -4.95 8.98
N PRO A 21 -10.14 -5.75 9.27
CA PRO A 21 -10.31 -7.02 8.58
C PRO A 21 -10.43 -6.81 7.06
N PRO A 22 -9.80 -7.66 6.22
CA PRO A 22 -9.78 -7.47 4.77
C PRO A 22 -11.17 -7.35 4.12
N ARG A 23 -12.22 -7.91 4.73
CA ARG A 23 -13.59 -7.85 4.20
C ARG A 23 -14.21 -6.46 4.27
N VAL A 24 -13.80 -5.63 5.23
CA VAL A 24 -14.38 -4.30 5.48
C VAL A 24 -13.40 -3.15 5.19
N ALA A 25 -12.12 -3.45 4.98
CA ALA A 25 -11.10 -2.45 4.68
C ALA A 25 -11.37 -1.73 3.33
N PRO A 26 -11.50 -0.40 3.27
CA PRO A 26 -11.74 0.32 2.00
C PRO A 26 -10.60 0.11 0.99
N VAL A 27 -9.38 0.06 1.49
CA VAL A 27 -8.19 -0.38 0.76
C VAL A 27 -7.67 -1.64 1.44
N GLN A 28 -7.53 -2.72 0.70
CA GLN A 28 -6.99 -3.99 1.21
C GLN A 28 -5.48 -4.05 1.04
N VAL A 29 -5.00 -3.57 -0.11
CA VAL A 29 -3.57 -3.56 -0.47
C VAL A 29 -3.15 -2.16 -0.88
N VAL A 30 -2.08 -1.66 -0.30
CA VAL A 30 -1.37 -0.49 -0.85
C VAL A 30 -0.06 -0.94 -1.50
N ILE A 31 0.22 -0.42 -2.68
CA ILE A 31 1.50 -0.58 -3.36
C ILE A 31 2.29 0.72 -3.15
N VAL A 32 3.45 0.64 -2.49
CA VAL A 32 4.33 1.80 -2.26
C VAL A 32 5.55 1.67 -3.18
N PRO A 33 5.58 2.43 -4.30
CA PRO A 33 6.76 2.50 -5.13
C PRO A 33 7.89 3.25 -4.42
N ILE A 34 9.02 2.56 -4.22
CA ILE A 34 10.24 3.07 -3.60
C ILE A 34 11.18 3.54 -4.72
N THR A 35 11.02 4.79 -5.12
CA THR A 35 11.82 5.42 -6.19
C THR A 35 12.24 6.83 -5.75
N LYS A 36 13.22 7.41 -6.45
CA LYS A 36 13.64 8.80 -6.22
C LYS A 36 12.65 9.85 -6.77
N GLY A 37 11.42 9.44 -7.09
CA GLY A 37 10.40 10.30 -7.70
C GLY A 37 10.65 10.59 -9.18
N PRO A 38 9.77 11.40 -9.80
CA PRO A 38 9.82 11.67 -11.24
C PRO A 38 11.09 12.41 -11.68
N GLU A 39 11.60 13.31 -10.84
CA GLU A 39 12.73 14.20 -11.20
C GLU A 39 14.10 13.53 -11.15
N HIS A 40 14.28 12.52 -10.30
CA HIS A 40 15.59 11.90 -10.04
C HIS A 40 15.60 10.39 -10.29
N GLY A 41 14.45 9.81 -10.65
CA GLY A 41 14.29 8.37 -10.79
C GLY A 41 14.47 7.83 -12.20
N GLY A 42 14.46 8.68 -13.23
CA GLY A 42 14.75 8.27 -14.62
C GLY A 42 13.95 7.04 -15.09
N GLU A 43 14.61 6.11 -15.78
CA GLU A 43 14.00 4.87 -16.27
C GLU A 43 13.54 3.92 -15.15
N ASP A 44 14.27 3.87 -14.04
CA ASP A 44 13.91 3.04 -12.87
C ASP A 44 12.55 3.42 -12.32
N HIS A 45 12.23 4.71 -12.28
CA HIS A 45 10.93 5.21 -11.84
C HIS A 45 9.79 4.71 -12.73
N VAL A 46 9.98 4.79 -14.04
CA VAL A 46 8.99 4.34 -15.04
C VAL A 46 8.79 2.83 -14.92
N ASN A 47 9.88 2.06 -14.82
CA ASN A 47 9.82 0.61 -14.68
C ASN A 47 9.09 0.17 -13.41
N VAL A 48 9.37 0.82 -12.27
CA VAL A 48 8.68 0.56 -11.00
C VAL A 48 7.19 0.91 -11.08
N LEU A 49 6.83 2.03 -11.70
CA LEU A 49 5.44 2.41 -11.88
C LEU A 49 4.68 1.48 -12.82
N ASN A 50 5.30 1.06 -13.92
CA ASN A 50 4.72 0.08 -14.84
C ASN A 50 4.44 -1.23 -14.11
N LYS A 51 5.42 -1.74 -13.34
CA LYS A 51 5.23 -2.96 -12.58
C LYS A 51 4.16 -2.83 -11.49
N ALA A 52 4.11 -1.67 -10.82
CA ALA A 52 3.05 -1.37 -9.86
C ALA A 52 1.66 -1.35 -10.52
N GLY A 53 1.55 -0.82 -11.74
CA GLY A 53 0.32 -0.81 -12.55
C GLY A 53 -0.12 -2.19 -13.00
N GLU A 54 0.82 -3.03 -13.45
CA GLU A 54 0.57 -4.45 -13.77
C GLU A 54 0.03 -5.19 -12.54
N LEU A 55 0.70 -5.05 -11.41
CA LEU A 55 0.32 -5.71 -10.16
C LEU A 55 -1.04 -5.23 -9.67
N GLN A 56 -1.30 -3.91 -9.75
CA GLN A 56 -2.62 -3.36 -9.41
C GLN A 56 -3.70 -3.97 -10.29
N SER A 57 -3.46 -4.10 -11.60
CA SER A 57 -4.42 -4.66 -12.54
C SER A 57 -4.68 -6.14 -12.26
N ALA A 58 -3.64 -6.93 -11.97
CA ALA A 58 -3.77 -8.32 -11.60
C ALA A 58 -4.57 -8.51 -10.30
N LEU A 59 -4.27 -7.73 -9.27
CA LEU A 59 -4.97 -7.79 -7.99
C LEU A 59 -6.43 -7.31 -8.10
N LYS A 60 -6.70 -6.27 -8.91
CA LYS A 60 -8.07 -5.83 -9.20
C LYS A 60 -8.88 -6.91 -9.93
N LYS A 61 -8.27 -7.63 -10.88
CA LYS A 61 -8.91 -8.79 -11.56
C LYS A 61 -9.26 -9.90 -10.57
N ALA A 62 -8.47 -10.08 -9.51
CA ALA A 62 -8.76 -11.00 -8.41
C ALA A 62 -9.78 -10.44 -7.39
N GLY A 63 -10.38 -9.27 -7.63
CA GLY A 63 -11.37 -8.65 -6.74
C GLY A 63 -10.79 -7.90 -5.53
N VAL A 64 -9.48 -7.65 -5.51
CA VAL A 64 -8.80 -6.97 -4.41
C VAL A 64 -8.84 -5.46 -4.59
N ARG A 65 -9.20 -4.74 -3.51
CA ARG A 65 -9.21 -3.27 -3.46
C ARG A 65 -7.80 -2.74 -3.25
N VAL A 66 -7.18 -2.28 -4.33
CA VAL A 66 -5.75 -1.92 -4.36
C VAL A 66 -5.55 -0.44 -4.70
N LYS A 67 -4.65 0.22 -3.96
CA LYS A 67 -4.24 1.61 -4.21
C LYS A 67 -2.72 1.71 -4.37
N ILE A 68 -2.26 2.56 -5.28
CA ILE A 68 -0.83 2.88 -5.42
C ILE A 68 -0.57 4.20 -4.70
N ASP A 69 0.45 4.26 -3.84
CA ASP A 69 0.86 5.47 -3.12
C ASP A 69 1.97 6.22 -3.86
N GLN A 70 1.55 7.13 -4.75
CA GLN A 70 2.44 7.96 -5.56
C GLN A 70 2.87 9.27 -4.88
N ARG A 71 2.73 9.39 -3.55
CA ARG A 71 3.15 10.61 -2.81
C ARG A 71 4.67 10.68 -2.65
N PHE A 72 5.42 10.83 -3.74
CA PHE A 72 6.89 10.71 -3.76
C PHE A 72 7.63 11.71 -2.87
N GLU A 73 7.03 12.86 -2.60
CA GLU A 73 7.52 13.89 -1.65
C GLU A 73 7.68 13.34 -0.21
N MET A 74 6.89 12.33 0.16
CA MET A 74 6.95 11.75 1.50
C MET A 74 7.97 10.63 1.59
N ARG A 75 8.73 10.67 2.70
CA ARG A 75 9.64 9.57 3.07
C ARG A 75 8.84 8.26 3.22
N PRO A 76 9.37 7.11 2.79
CA PRO A 76 8.68 5.81 2.92
C PRO A 76 8.17 5.53 4.34
N GLY A 77 8.97 5.79 5.38
CA GLY A 77 8.55 5.61 6.77
C GLY A 77 7.30 6.43 7.16
N ALA A 78 7.15 7.65 6.64
CA ALA A 78 5.96 8.46 6.88
C ALA A 78 4.73 7.87 6.18
N LYS A 79 4.90 7.36 4.94
CA LYS A 79 3.84 6.65 4.22
C LYS A 79 3.40 5.39 4.97
N TYR A 80 4.36 4.64 5.50
CA TYR A 80 4.10 3.40 6.24
C TYR A 80 3.22 3.68 7.45
N PHE A 81 3.62 4.66 8.27
CA PHE A 81 2.86 5.08 9.43
C PHE A 81 1.45 5.56 9.05
N ASP A 82 1.32 6.35 7.98
CA ASP A 82 0.04 6.83 7.45
C ASP A 82 -0.93 5.70 7.11
N TRP A 83 -0.44 4.61 6.53
CA TRP A 83 -1.25 3.47 6.12
C TRP A 83 -1.50 2.48 7.25
N GLU A 84 -0.51 2.29 8.13
CA GLU A 84 -0.64 1.48 9.35
C GLU A 84 -1.69 2.09 10.29
N ARG A 85 -1.65 3.41 10.50
CA ARG A 85 -2.65 4.11 11.31
C ARG A 85 -4.09 3.99 10.75
N LYS A 86 -4.24 3.82 9.43
CA LYS A 86 -5.53 3.60 8.76
C LYS A 86 -5.99 2.13 8.82
N GLY A 87 -5.17 1.24 9.36
CA GLY A 87 -5.43 -0.20 9.44
C GLY A 87 -5.45 -0.91 8.11
N LEU A 88 -4.55 -0.50 7.22
CA LEU A 88 -4.33 -1.21 5.97
C LEU A 88 -3.96 -2.68 6.25
N PRO A 89 -4.66 -3.66 5.65
CA PRO A 89 -4.34 -5.07 5.87
C PRO A 89 -2.98 -5.51 5.31
N LEU A 90 -2.62 -5.05 4.10
CA LEU A 90 -1.41 -5.46 3.42
C LEU A 90 -0.73 -4.29 2.69
N ARG A 91 0.59 -4.22 2.81
CA ARG A 91 1.45 -3.29 2.07
C ARG A 91 2.41 -4.08 1.18
N ILE A 92 2.57 -3.64 -0.06
CA ILE A 92 3.54 -4.17 -1.01
C ILE A 92 4.50 -3.03 -1.36
N ASP A 93 5.77 -3.21 -1.02
CA ASP A 93 6.82 -2.26 -1.39
C ASP A 93 7.49 -2.74 -2.67
N ILE A 94 7.73 -1.83 -3.62
CA ILE A 94 8.36 -2.17 -4.90
C ILE A 94 9.43 -1.14 -5.23
N GLY A 95 10.69 -1.57 -5.27
CA GLY A 95 11.83 -0.75 -5.65
C GLY A 95 12.57 -1.29 -6.88
N PRO A 96 13.49 -0.50 -7.46
CA PRO A 96 14.29 -0.94 -8.61
C PRO A 96 15.17 -2.15 -8.29
N LYS A 97 15.62 -2.29 -7.03
CA LYS A 97 16.37 -3.47 -6.57
C LYS A 97 15.54 -4.76 -6.60
N ASP A 98 14.24 -4.67 -6.32
CA ASP A 98 13.34 -5.82 -6.33
C ASP A 98 13.02 -6.26 -7.76
N LEU A 99 12.94 -5.30 -8.69
CA LEU A 99 12.82 -5.58 -10.13
C LEU A 99 14.06 -6.29 -10.68
N ALA A 100 15.26 -5.86 -10.27
CA ALA A 100 16.52 -6.45 -10.72
C ALA A 100 16.72 -7.91 -10.24
N LYS A 101 16.05 -8.33 -9.16
CA LYS A 101 16.12 -9.70 -8.62
C LYS A 101 15.16 -10.70 -9.27
N GLN A 102 14.27 -10.25 -10.17
CA GLN A 102 13.35 -11.12 -10.89
C GLN A 102 13.88 -11.58 -12.26
N SER A 103 15.20 -11.51 -12.50
CA SER A 103 15.88 -12.18 -13.62
C SER A 103 16.34 -13.58 -13.25
#